data_AF-A0A9E4MAC7-F1
#
_entry.id   AF-A0A9E4MAC7-F1
#
_cell.length_a   1.000
_cell.length_b   1.000
_cell.length_c   1.000
_cell.angle_alpha   90.00
_cell.angle_beta   90.00
_cell.angle_gamma   90.00
#
_symmetry.space_group_name_H-M   'P 1'
#
loop_
_entity.id
_entity.type
_entity.pdbx_description
1 polymer ?
#
loop_
_entity_poly.entity_id
_entity_poly.type
_entity_poly.pdbx_seq_one_letter_code
_entity_poly.pdbx_strand_id
1 'polypeptide(L)'
;MSLQLPLKTSFLVAAVLAAGTLAPASAQPPPVFRSGVTLVTTDVIVRDADGQFLPDLTLDDFTIYEDGQPQRIASLVLVHGGRVFNQLLPPPPVPEGIILPGRTAPAASATPGRIFVIFIDDLHIRPPDTPLIHRVMELLPETLIHEGDEFGIISSGKSAIRVQMTADRNRLRAIDRAVGEAFDPRQLIERATQLSSLGESRWRAHVAFKTARETVRGLEQIRHRRKVFLYVSAGYNFNPFDDSRVNAR
;
A
#
# COMPACT_ATOMS: atom_id res chain seq x y z
N MET A 1 18.51 97.20 38.23
CA MET A 1 18.24 98.18 37.16
C MET A 1 19.09 97.80 35.96
N SER A 2 18.43 97.56 34.82
CA SER A 2 18.99 97.61 33.46
C SER A 2 19.86 96.44 32.95
N LEU A 3 19.25 95.66 32.04
CA LEU A 3 19.85 94.75 31.05
C LEU A 3 20.87 95.46 30.14
N GLN A 4 21.90 94.72 29.66
CA GLN A 4 22.46 94.78 28.29
C GLN A 4 23.08 93.41 27.94
N LEU A 5 22.44 92.58 27.11
CA LEU A 5 22.59 92.36 25.65
C LEU A 5 23.72 91.35 25.26
N PRO A 6 23.47 90.44 24.29
CA PRO A 6 24.16 89.15 24.17
C PRO A 6 25.31 89.12 23.14
N LEU A 7 26.35 88.35 23.45
CA LEU A 7 27.48 88.07 22.56
C LEU A 7 27.22 86.77 21.78
N LYS A 8 27.19 86.88 20.45
CA LYS A 8 27.04 85.75 19.51
C LYS A 8 28.36 84.99 19.42
N THR A 9 28.40 83.75 19.90
CA THR A 9 29.52 82.82 19.71
C THR A 9 29.20 81.82 18.61
N SER A 10 29.93 81.93 17.50
CA SER A 10 29.93 80.99 16.38
C SER A 10 30.56 79.66 16.79
N PHE A 11 29.85 78.54 16.56
CA PHE A 11 30.42 77.19 16.65
C PHE A 11 30.69 76.64 15.25
N LEU A 12 31.98 76.38 14.99
CA LEU A 12 32.49 75.59 13.88
C LEU A 12 32.17 74.10 14.14
N VAL A 13 31.39 73.46 13.27
CA VAL A 13 31.21 72.00 13.28
C VAL A 13 32.23 71.40 12.33
N ALA A 14 33.21 70.68 12.89
CA ALA A 14 34.20 69.90 12.15
C ALA A 14 33.56 68.62 11.60
N ALA A 15 33.62 68.41 10.28
CA ALA A 15 33.18 67.19 9.63
C ALA A 15 34.25 66.08 9.80
N VAL A 16 33.94 65.06 10.61
CA VAL A 16 34.74 63.84 10.71
C VAL A 16 34.28 62.88 9.62
N LEU A 17 35.09 62.67 8.58
CA LEU A 17 34.91 61.60 7.61
C LEU A 17 35.28 60.25 8.26
N ALA A 18 34.27 59.50 8.69
CA ALA A 18 34.43 58.08 9.03
C ALA A 18 34.41 57.26 7.74
N ALA A 19 35.57 56.78 7.30
CA ALA A 19 35.67 55.81 6.21
C ALA A 19 35.20 54.44 6.72
N GLY A 20 33.91 54.14 6.56
CA GLY A 20 33.34 52.82 6.81
C GLY A 20 33.71 51.86 5.67
N THR A 21 34.42 50.78 6.00
CA THR A 21 34.66 49.66 5.10
C THR A 21 33.35 48.90 4.89
N LEU A 22 32.72 49.09 3.72
CA LEU A 22 31.57 48.28 3.29
C LEU A 22 32.05 46.86 2.97
N ALA A 23 31.70 45.91 3.83
CA ALA A 23 31.87 44.49 3.51
C ALA A 23 30.96 44.11 2.32
N PRO A 24 31.43 43.26 1.38
CA PRO A 24 30.61 42.85 0.25
C PRO A 24 29.42 42.03 0.74
N ALA A 25 28.21 42.46 0.37
CA ALA A 25 26.99 41.72 0.63
C ALA A 25 27.09 40.34 -0.04
N SER A 26 26.99 39.27 0.76
CA SER A 26 26.93 37.90 0.24
C SER A 26 25.64 37.75 -0.58
N ALA A 27 25.78 37.50 -1.87
CA ALA A 27 24.66 37.16 -2.74
C ALA A 27 24.04 35.83 -2.25
N GLN A 28 22.84 35.89 -1.67
CA GLN A 28 22.07 34.69 -1.37
C GLN A 28 21.73 33.98 -2.68
N PRO A 29 21.93 32.65 -2.78
CA PRO A 29 21.50 31.89 -3.94
C PRO A 29 20.01 32.12 -4.18
N PRO A 30 19.57 32.30 -5.44
CA PRO A 30 18.16 32.49 -5.74
C PRO A 30 17.33 31.31 -5.22
N PRO A 31 16.12 31.55 -4.69
CA PRO A 31 15.27 30.50 -4.17
C PRO A 31 14.93 29.49 -5.28
N VAL A 32 15.25 28.22 -5.04
CA VAL A 32 14.94 27.13 -5.97
C VAL A 32 13.50 26.69 -5.75
N PHE A 33 12.61 27.09 -6.66
CA PHE A 33 11.24 26.59 -6.70
C PHE A 33 11.23 25.18 -7.30
N ARG A 34 10.74 24.20 -6.53
CA ARG A 34 10.50 22.84 -7.01
C ARG A 34 9.03 22.70 -7.36
N SER A 35 8.71 22.50 -8.63
CA SER A 35 7.39 22.02 -9.03
C SER A 35 7.32 20.50 -8.80
N GLY A 36 6.24 20.04 -8.16
CA GLY A 36 5.94 18.62 -7.98
C GLY A 36 4.80 18.21 -8.90
N VAL A 37 4.83 16.98 -9.40
CA VAL A 37 3.69 16.36 -10.10
C VAL A 37 3.09 15.32 -9.16
N THR A 38 1.80 15.47 -8.84
CA THR A 38 1.04 14.46 -8.09
C THR A 38 0.27 13.60 -9.08
N LEU A 39 0.49 12.28 -9.04
CA LEU A 39 -0.28 11.33 -9.83
C LEU A 39 -1.42 10.77 -8.97
N VAL A 40 -2.65 10.86 -9.48
CA VAL A 40 -3.85 10.26 -8.89
C VAL A 40 -4.30 9.10 -9.78
N THR A 41 -4.69 7.99 -9.16
CA THR A 41 -5.21 6.80 -9.86
C THR A 41 -6.71 6.71 -9.65
N THR A 42 -7.46 6.57 -10.75
CA THR A 42 -8.92 6.46 -10.76
C THR A 42 -9.32 5.19 -11.51
N ASP A 43 -10.18 4.38 -10.89
CA ASP A 43 -10.72 3.17 -11.51
C ASP A 43 -12.05 3.49 -12.21
N VAL A 44 -12.22 3.02 -13.45
CA VAL A 44 -13.45 3.19 -14.24
C VAL A 44 -13.86 1.85 -14.82
N ILE A 45 -15.16 1.53 -14.75
CA ILE A 45 -15.76 0.34 -15.40
C ILE A 45 -16.76 0.85 -16.42
N VAL A 46 -16.42 0.72 -17.70
CA VAL A 46 -17.28 1.16 -18.80
C VAL A 46 -18.10 -0.01 -19.31
N ARG A 47 -19.39 0.23 -19.55
CA ARG A 47 -20.34 -0.75 -20.06
C ARG A 47 -21.16 -0.17 -21.20
N ASP A 48 -21.56 -1.02 -22.14
CA ASP A 48 -22.46 -0.65 -23.23
C ASP A 48 -23.92 -0.56 -22.75
N ALA A 49 -24.84 -0.27 -23.67
CA ALA A 49 -26.27 -0.16 -23.38
C ALA A 49 -26.88 -1.48 -22.87
N ASP A 50 -26.29 -2.62 -23.23
CA ASP A 50 -26.70 -3.97 -22.80
C ASP A 50 -26.01 -4.40 -21.49
N GLY A 51 -25.20 -3.52 -20.89
CA GLY A 51 -24.48 -3.75 -19.65
C GLY A 51 -23.21 -4.60 -19.79
N GLN A 52 -22.76 -4.87 -21.02
CA GLN A 52 -21.53 -5.62 -21.28
C GLN A 52 -20.29 -4.74 -21.11
N PHE A 53 -19.22 -5.32 -20.57
CA PHE A 53 -17.96 -4.62 -20.39
C PHE A 53 -17.29 -4.33 -21.74
N LEU A 54 -16.87 -3.08 -21.96
CA LEU A 54 -16.10 -2.66 -23.15
C LEU A 54 -14.59 -2.69 -22.85
N PRO A 55 -13.82 -3.66 -23.38
CA PRO A 55 -12.40 -3.80 -23.08
C PRO A 55 -11.47 -2.99 -24.01
N ASP A 56 -12.00 -2.43 -25.11
CA ASP A 56 -11.26 -1.91 -26.25
C ASP A 56 -11.11 -0.39 -26.27
N LEU A 57 -11.40 0.28 -25.15
CA LEU A 57 -11.22 1.72 -25.00
C LEU A 57 -9.75 2.12 -24.97
N THR A 58 -9.47 3.23 -25.64
CA THR A 58 -8.15 3.84 -25.78
C THR A 58 -8.07 5.12 -24.93
N LEU A 59 -6.87 5.72 -24.83
CA LEU A 59 -6.69 6.95 -24.06
C LEU A 59 -7.54 8.10 -24.62
N ASP A 60 -7.75 8.13 -25.93
CA ASP A 60 -8.49 9.18 -26.63
C ASP A 60 -10.01 9.14 -26.34
N ASP A 61 -10.50 8.03 -25.79
CA ASP A 61 -11.90 7.86 -25.37
C ASP A 61 -12.18 8.46 -23.98
N PHE A 62 -11.15 8.99 -23.29
CA PHE A 62 -11.28 9.55 -21.95
C PHE A 62 -10.87 11.02 -21.90
N THR A 63 -11.64 11.80 -21.14
CA THR A 63 -11.25 13.14 -20.71
C THR A 63 -11.54 13.28 -19.23
N ILE A 64 -10.52 13.66 -18.46
CA ILE A 64 -10.63 13.85 -17.01
C ILE A 64 -10.64 15.34 -16.73
N TYR A 65 -11.56 15.78 -15.88
CA TYR A 65 -11.61 17.14 -15.36
C TYR A 65 -11.47 17.11 -13.85
N GLU A 66 -10.72 18.06 -13.30
CA GLU A 66 -10.64 18.35 -11.87
C GLU A 66 -11.01 19.82 -11.69
N ASP A 67 -12.05 20.10 -10.90
CA ASP A 67 -12.61 21.45 -10.71
C ASP A 67 -12.89 22.19 -12.04
N GLY A 68 -13.34 21.45 -13.05
CA GLY A 68 -13.63 21.96 -14.39
C GLY A 68 -12.41 22.18 -15.28
N GLN A 69 -11.19 21.91 -14.80
CA GLN A 69 -9.96 21.99 -15.59
C GLN A 69 -9.55 20.62 -16.15
N PRO A 70 -9.23 20.51 -17.45
CA PRO A 70 -8.82 19.25 -18.05
C PRO A 70 -7.47 18.80 -17.48
N GLN A 71 -7.39 17.52 -17.08
CA GLN A 71 -6.21 16.89 -16.53
C GLN A 71 -5.57 15.93 -17.53
N ARG A 72 -4.23 15.89 -17.54
CA ARG A 72 -3.49 14.99 -18.43
C ARG A 72 -3.50 13.57 -17.88
N ILE A 73 -3.97 12.62 -18.68
CA ILE A 73 -3.90 11.19 -18.37
C ILE A 73 -2.46 10.72 -18.61
N ALA A 74 -1.78 10.27 -17.55
CA ALA A 74 -0.39 9.80 -17.64
C ALA A 74 -0.28 8.34 -18.12
N SER A 75 -1.24 7.49 -17.77
CA SER A 75 -1.26 6.07 -18.12
C SER A 75 -2.69 5.54 -18.09
N LEU A 76 -3.03 4.66 -19.04
CA LEU A 76 -4.27 3.88 -19.03
C LEU A 76 -3.90 2.40 -18.93
N VAL A 77 -4.59 1.66 -18.05
CA VAL A 77 -4.33 0.25 -17.80
C VAL A 77 -5.63 -0.54 -17.87
N LEU A 78 -5.75 -1.44 -18.84
CA LEU A 78 -6.88 -2.36 -18.92
C LEU A 78 -6.73 -3.46 -17.87
N VAL A 79 -7.72 -3.58 -17.00
CA VAL A 79 -7.85 -4.69 -16.04
C VAL A 79 -9.07 -5.54 -16.40
N HIS A 80 -8.84 -6.77 -16.86
CA HIS A 80 -9.92 -7.69 -17.23
C HIS A 80 -9.66 -9.09 -16.67
N GLY A 81 -10.68 -9.74 -16.10
CA GLY A 81 -10.50 -11.06 -15.45
C GLY A 81 -9.42 -11.07 -14.35
N GLY A 82 -9.17 -9.91 -13.74
CA GLY A 82 -8.08 -9.74 -12.78
C GLY A 82 -6.68 -9.55 -13.37
N ARG A 83 -6.49 -9.67 -14.69
CA ARG A 83 -5.20 -9.47 -15.36
C ARG A 83 -5.03 -8.02 -15.79
N VAL A 84 -3.79 -7.54 -15.77
CA VAL A 84 -3.39 -6.24 -16.31
C VAL A 84 -2.85 -6.47 -17.72
N PHE A 85 -3.48 -5.87 -18.74
CA PHE A 85 -3.12 -6.14 -20.14
C PHE A 85 -2.20 -5.08 -20.76
N ASN A 86 -2.15 -3.86 -20.20
CA ASN A 86 -1.31 -2.77 -20.69
C ASN A 86 -0.74 -1.97 -19.52
N GLN A 87 0.46 -2.32 -19.04
CA GLN A 87 1.19 -1.44 -18.13
C GLN A 87 2.28 -0.73 -18.93
N LEU A 88 1.91 0.38 -19.59
CA LEU A 88 2.88 1.39 -19.99
C LEU A 88 3.37 2.07 -18.71
N LEU A 89 4.32 1.43 -18.01
CA LEU A 89 5.07 2.11 -16.98
C LEU A 89 5.82 3.26 -17.64
N PRO A 90 5.88 4.45 -17.03
CA PRO A 90 6.85 5.46 -17.42
C PRO A 90 8.25 4.81 -17.41
N PRO A 91 9.09 5.04 -18.43
CA PRO A 91 10.45 4.52 -18.42
C PRO A 91 11.14 4.95 -17.12
N PRO A 92 11.87 4.05 -16.43
CA PRO A 92 12.61 4.43 -15.25
C PRO A 92 13.55 5.59 -15.61
N PRO A 93 13.73 6.59 -14.71
CA PRO A 93 14.69 7.64 -14.95
C PRO A 93 16.06 7.01 -15.19
N VAL A 94 16.66 7.29 -16.35
CA VAL A 94 17.99 6.79 -16.70
C VAL A 94 18.97 7.38 -15.69
N PRO A 95 19.67 6.57 -14.87
CA PRO A 95 20.72 7.10 -14.02
C PRO A 95 21.85 7.59 -14.92
N GLU A 96 22.11 8.89 -14.94
CA GLU A 96 23.35 9.41 -15.50
C GLU A 96 24.50 8.98 -14.57
N GLY A 97 25.19 7.90 -14.94
CA GLY A 97 26.29 7.33 -14.16
C GLY A 97 26.76 5.99 -14.71
N ILE A 98 28.06 5.71 -14.54
CA ILE A 98 28.79 4.59 -15.13
C ILE A 98 28.09 3.23 -14.86
N ILE A 99 27.75 2.52 -15.94
CA ILE A 99 27.22 1.15 -15.89
C ILE A 99 28.35 0.21 -15.45
N LEU A 100 28.30 -0.30 -14.21
CA LEU A 100 29.02 -1.53 -13.89
C LEU A 100 28.27 -2.71 -14.53
N PRO A 101 28.95 -3.67 -15.20
CA PRO A 101 28.30 -4.87 -15.71
C PRO A 101 27.99 -5.82 -14.54
N GLY A 102 26.91 -5.54 -13.82
CA GLY A 102 26.39 -6.39 -12.76
C GLY A 102 25.17 -7.15 -13.25
N ARG A 103 25.32 -8.49 -13.37
CA ARG A 103 24.28 -9.52 -13.58
C ARG A 103 23.04 -9.06 -14.35
N THR A 104 22.94 -9.50 -15.60
CA THR A 104 21.66 -9.67 -16.28
C THR A 104 20.75 -10.54 -15.43
N ALA A 105 19.91 -9.92 -14.61
CA ALA A 105 18.63 -10.52 -14.26
C ALA A 105 17.91 -10.73 -15.59
N PRO A 106 17.29 -11.90 -15.84
CA PRO A 106 16.44 -12.05 -17.01
C PRO A 106 15.43 -10.91 -16.94
N ALA A 107 15.19 -10.25 -18.07
CA ALA A 107 14.15 -9.25 -18.20
C ALA A 107 12.80 -9.95 -17.95
N ALA A 108 12.44 -10.10 -16.67
CA ALA A 108 11.09 -10.37 -16.27
C ALA A 108 10.30 -9.18 -16.82
N SER A 109 9.39 -9.48 -17.73
CA SER A 109 8.48 -8.55 -18.37
C SER A 109 8.12 -7.42 -17.40
N ALA A 110 8.40 -6.18 -17.80
CA ALA A 110 8.29 -4.97 -16.98
C ALA A 110 6.83 -4.58 -16.65
N THR A 111 5.99 -5.56 -16.34
CA THR A 111 4.66 -5.42 -15.78
C THR A 111 4.74 -6.00 -14.38
N PRO A 112 4.91 -5.19 -13.32
CA PRO A 112 4.72 -5.69 -11.98
C PRO A 112 3.29 -6.21 -11.86
N GLY A 113 3.11 -7.53 -11.90
CA GLY A 113 1.81 -8.16 -11.80
C GLY A 113 1.15 -7.90 -10.45
N ARG A 114 0.07 -8.59 -10.13
CA ARG A 114 -0.59 -8.35 -8.83
C ARG A 114 0.26 -8.88 -7.70
N ILE A 115 0.04 -8.34 -6.51
CA ILE A 115 0.59 -8.89 -5.28
C ILE A 115 -0.52 -9.61 -4.55
N PHE A 116 -0.31 -10.88 -4.26
CA PHE A 116 -1.16 -11.68 -3.41
C PHE A 116 -0.50 -11.89 -2.05
N VAL A 117 -1.28 -11.78 -0.99
CA VAL A 117 -0.91 -12.37 0.29
C VAL A 117 -1.99 -13.35 0.69
N ILE A 118 -1.59 -14.61 0.80
CA ILE A 118 -2.43 -15.70 1.26
C ILE A 118 -2.21 -15.83 2.76
N PHE A 119 -3.20 -15.42 3.53
CA PHE A 119 -3.20 -15.54 4.98
C PHE A 119 -4.05 -16.74 5.40
N ILE A 120 -3.41 -17.73 6.02
CA ILE A 120 -4.06 -18.96 6.49
C ILE A 120 -4.29 -18.84 8.00
N ASP A 121 -5.54 -18.74 8.39
CA ASP A 121 -5.95 -18.70 9.78
C ASP A 121 -6.12 -20.12 10.37
N ASP A 122 -5.00 -20.83 10.46
CA ASP A 122 -4.95 -22.19 11.00
C ASP A 122 -5.36 -22.29 12.47
N LEU A 123 -5.28 -21.20 13.26
CA LEU A 123 -5.86 -21.14 14.61
C LEU A 123 -7.39 -21.27 14.63
N HIS A 124 -8.05 -20.99 13.50
CA HIS A 124 -9.49 -20.99 13.34
C HIS A 124 -10.02 -21.97 12.28
N ILE A 125 -9.17 -22.90 11.82
CA ILE A 125 -9.57 -24.04 10.99
C ILE A 125 -9.57 -25.27 11.88
N ARG A 126 -10.63 -26.08 11.88
CA ARG A 126 -10.63 -27.32 12.66
C ARG A 126 -9.76 -28.36 11.95
N PRO A 127 -9.06 -29.25 12.68
CA PRO A 127 -8.25 -30.30 12.04
C PRO A 127 -9.01 -31.10 10.96
N PRO A 128 -10.28 -31.52 11.17
CA PRO A 128 -11.06 -32.23 10.15
C PRO A 128 -11.36 -31.43 8.88
N ASP A 129 -11.34 -30.09 8.94
CA ASP A 129 -11.59 -29.23 7.78
C ASP A 129 -10.32 -28.97 6.95
N THR A 130 -9.14 -29.40 7.42
CA THR A 130 -7.85 -29.20 6.74
C THR A 130 -7.86 -29.68 5.27
N PRO A 131 -8.38 -30.89 4.93
CA PRO A 131 -8.40 -31.34 3.54
C PRO A 131 -9.23 -30.45 2.61
N LEU A 132 -10.31 -29.84 3.13
CA LEU A 132 -11.12 -28.90 2.36
C LEU A 132 -10.31 -27.65 2.01
N ILE A 133 -9.54 -27.12 2.96
CA ILE A 133 -8.67 -25.96 2.73
C ILE A 133 -7.62 -26.29 1.67
N HIS A 134 -6.96 -27.44 1.75
CA HIS A 134 -5.99 -27.86 0.74
C HIS A 134 -6.63 -27.89 -0.65
N ARG A 135 -7.80 -28.51 -0.79
CA ARG A 135 -8.53 -28.58 -2.06
C ARG A 135 -8.91 -27.21 -2.64
N VAL A 136 -9.32 -26.26 -1.80
CA VAL A 136 -9.63 -24.90 -2.28
C VAL A 136 -8.35 -24.17 -2.70
N MET A 137 -7.28 -24.36 -1.95
CA MET A 137 -6.00 -23.71 -2.23
C MET A 137 -5.30 -24.27 -3.48
N GLU A 138 -5.52 -25.56 -3.81
CA GLU A 138 -5.09 -26.18 -5.07
C GLU A 138 -5.66 -25.46 -6.31
N LEU A 139 -6.80 -24.78 -6.18
CA LEU A 139 -7.40 -24.01 -7.27
C LEU A 139 -6.72 -22.65 -7.52
N LEU A 140 -6.00 -22.11 -6.53
CA LEU A 140 -5.35 -20.80 -6.64
C LEU A 140 -4.41 -20.68 -7.84
N PRO A 141 -3.46 -21.62 -8.06
CA PRO A 141 -2.56 -21.55 -9.20
C PRO A 141 -3.29 -21.64 -10.55
N GLU A 142 -4.45 -22.30 -10.61
CA GLU A 142 -5.17 -22.53 -11.87
C GLU A 142 -6.16 -21.41 -12.21
N THR A 143 -6.61 -20.64 -11.22
CA THR A 143 -7.74 -19.70 -11.39
C THR A 143 -7.43 -18.26 -11.03
N LEU A 144 -6.54 -18.03 -10.05
CA LEU A 144 -6.34 -16.71 -9.47
C LEU A 144 -4.92 -16.19 -9.65
N ILE A 145 -3.91 -17.01 -9.38
CA ILE A 145 -2.49 -16.62 -9.42
C ILE A 145 -1.88 -17.07 -10.74
N HIS A 146 -1.60 -16.11 -11.61
CA HIS A 146 -1.10 -16.34 -12.97
C HIS A 146 0.39 -15.97 -13.09
N GLU A 147 0.97 -16.22 -14.25
CA GLU A 147 2.33 -15.75 -14.56
C GLU A 147 2.43 -14.22 -14.46
N GLY A 148 3.52 -13.75 -13.83
CA GLY A 148 3.75 -12.32 -13.54
C GLY A 148 3.17 -11.85 -12.20
N ASP A 149 2.27 -12.60 -11.58
CA ASP A 149 1.83 -12.31 -10.20
C ASP A 149 2.90 -12.71 -9.19
N GLU A 150 3.05 -11.90 -8.14
CA GLU A 150 3.83 -12.26 -6.97
C GLU A 150 2.90 -12.62 -5.82
N PHE A 151 3.30 -13.58 -5.00
CA PHE A 151 2.55 -13.98 -3.82
C PHE A 151 3.45 -14.20 -2.61
N GLY A 152 2.88 -13.99 -1.42
CA GLY A 152 3.42 -14.43 -0.14
C GLY A 152 2.40 -15.25 0.64
N ILE A 153 2.86 -16.11 1.55
CA ILE A 153 1.99 -16.95 2.39
C ILE A 153 2.37 -16.75 3.85
N ILE A 154 1.38 -16.50 4.71
CA ILE A 154 1.54 -16.36 6.15
C ILE A 154 0.46 -17.19 6.85
N SER A 155 0.81 -17.90 7.93
CA SER A 155 -0.17 -18.55 8.81
C SER A 155 -0.23 -17.92 10.21
N SER A 156 -1.35 -18.06 10.92
CA SER A 156 -1.60 -17.47 12.25
C SER A 156 -1.10 -18.35 13.41
N GLY A 157 -1.03 -19.66 13.21
CA GLY A 157 -0.75 -20.69 14.21
C GLY A 157 0.54 -21.48 13.94
N LYS A 158 0.56 -22.72 14.44
CA LYS A 158 1.74 -23.60 14.50
C LYS A 158 2.16 -24.15 13.15
N SER A 159 1.36 -24.02 12.08
CA SER A 159 1.83 -24.35 10.73
C SER A 159 3.06 -23.50 10.35
N ALA A 160 3.25 -22.35 11.02
CA ALA A 160 4.42 -21.48 10.95
C ALA A 160 4.86 -21.21 9.49
N ILE A 161 3.89 -21.02 8.61
CA ILE A 161 4.12 -20.79 7.19
C ILE A 161 4.53 -19.32 7.03
N ARG A 162 5.70 -19.11 6.43
CA ARG A 162 6.21 -17.79 6.03
C ARG A 162 6.91 -17.93 4.70
N VAL A 163 6.18 -17.66 3.63
CA VAL A 163 6.73 -17.56 2.28
C VAL A 163 6.85 -16.08 1.95
N GLN A 164 8.09 -15.63 1.77
CA GLN A 164 8.37 -14.28 1.29
C GLN A 164 7.83 -14.09 -0.13
N MET A 165 7.59 -12.82 -0.49
CA MET A 165 7.05 -12.44 -1.78
C MET A 165 7.86 -13.04 -2.93
N THR A 166 7.18 -13.73 -3.84
CA THR A 166 7.83 -14.49 -4.92
C THR A 166 6.90 -14.70 -6.10
N ALA A 167 7.46 -14.77 -7.31
CA ALA A 167 6.75 -15.21 -8.51
C ALA A 167 6.91 -16.72 -8.77
N ASP A 168 7.73 -17.43 -7.99
CA ASP A 168 7.94 -18.88 -8.13
C ASP A 168 6.73 -19.67 -7.63
N ARG A 169 5.85 -20.05 -8.56
CA ARG A 169 4.61 -20.82 -8.29
C ARG A 169 4.86 -22.11 -7.52
N ASN A 170 6.04 -22.72 -7.61
CA ASN A 170 6.34 -23.92 -6.83
C ASN A 170 6.28 -23.65 -5.33
N ARG A 171 6.48 -22.40 -4.87
CA ARG A 171 6.40 -22.04 -3.44
C ARG A 171 4.98 -22.10 -2.88
N LEU A 172 3.95 -22.25 -3.72
CA LEU A 172 2.56 -22.48 -3.27
C LEU A 172 2.41 -23.80 -2.49
N ARG A 173 3.25 -24.81 -2.76
CA ARG A 173 3.31 -26.09 -2.01
C ARG A 173 3.50 -25.93 -0.49
N ALA A 174 3.91 -24.75 -0.03
CA ALA A 174 3.98 -24.46 1.40
C ALA A 174 2.61 -24.54 2.10
N ILE A 175 1.52 -24.38 1.34
CA ILE A 175 0.14 -24.54 1.81
C ILE A 175 -0.14 -25.95 2.32
N ASP A 176 0.51 -26.97 1.75
CA ASP A 176 0.30 -28.38 2.14
C ASP A 176 0.68 -28.65 3.60
N ARG A 177 1.52 -27.79 4.19
CA ARG A 177 1.89 -27.83 5.61
C ARG A 177 0.84 -27.23 6.54
N ALA A 178 -0.18 -26.56 5.99
CA ALA A 178 -1.22 -25.93 6.77
C ALA A 178 -2.06 -26.99 7.46
N VAL A 179 -2.19 -26.92 8.78
CA VAL A 179 -3.01 -27.83 9.57
C VAL A 179 -3.84 -27.01 10.55
N GLY A 180 -5.15 -27.21 10.52
CA GLY A 180 -6.06 -26.53 11.43
C GLY A 180 -5.86 -26.93 12.89
N GLU A 181 -5.97 -25.95 13.78
CA GLU A 181 -5.81 -26.07 15.24
C GLU A 181 -7.01 -25.59 16.03
N ALA A 182 -8.11 -25.23 15.38
CA ALA A 182 -9.31 -24.77 16.06
C ALA A 182 -9.91 -25.88 16.94
N PHE A 183 -10.52 -25.46 18.05
CA PHE A 183 -11.22 -26.37 18.93
C PHE A 183 -12.46 -26.98 18.23
N ASP A 184 -12.73 -28.24 18.54
CA ASP A 184 -14.00 -28.86 18.17
C ASP A 184 -15.16 -28.23 18.96
N PRO A 185 -16.37 -28.09 18.39
CA PRO A 185 -17.56 -27.66 19.12
C PRO A 185 -17.75 -28.32 20.50
N ARG A 186 -17.47 -29.62 20.66
CA ARG A 186 -17.56 -30.28 21.97
C ARG A 186 -16.53 -29.75 22.96
N GLN A 187 -15.28 -29.58 22.51
CA GLN A 187 -14.22 -28.99 23.32
C GLN A 187 -14.53 -27.54 23.68
N LEU A 188 -15.17 -26.79 22.78
CA LEU A 188 -15.63 -25.43 23.06
C LEU A 188 -16.72 -25.42 24.13
N ILE A 189 -17.69 -26.34 24.09
CA ILE A 189 -18.75 -26.44 25.11
C ILE A 189 -18.19 -26.87 26.46
N GLU A 190 -17.36 -27.92 26.49
CA GLU A 190 -16.69 -28.39 27.71
C GLU A 190 -15.85 -27.27 28.32
N ARG A 191 -15.09 -26.55 27.49
CA ARG A 191 -14.27 -25.43 27.96
C ARG A 191 -15.11 -24.21 28.32
N ALA A 192 -16.23 -23.92 27.65
CA ALA A 192 -17.12 -22.78 27.96
C ALA A 192 -17.63 -22.81 29.40
N THR A 193 -17.76 -24.00 30.00
CA THR A 193 -18.09 -24.15 31.43
C THR A 193 -16.97 -23.71 32.37
N GLN A 194 -15.75 -23.56 31.87
CA GLN A 194 -14.58 -23.01 32.56
C GLN A 194 -14.38 -21.55 32.12
N LEU A 195 -14.48 -20.58 33.03
CA LEU A 195 -14.40 -19.12 32.74
C LEU A 195 -13.16 -18.68 31.92
N SER A 196 -12.08 -19.47 31.90
CA SER A 196 -10.84 -19.21 31.16
C SER A 196 -10.92 -19.45 29.64
N SER A 197 -11.94 -20.14 29.14
CA SER A 197 -12.06 -20.60 27.74
C SER A 197 -12.51 -19.54 26.74
N LEU A 198 -13.33 -18.59 27.19
CA LEU A 198 -13.69 -17.40 26.40
C LEU A 198 -12.46 -16.52 26.17
N GLY A 199 -11.50 -16.55 27.09
CA GLY A 199 -10.21 -15.88 26.95
C GLY A 199 -9.36 -16.47 25.82
N GLU A 200 -9.23 -17.80 25.78
CA GLU A 200 -8.42 -18.49 24.75
C GLU A 200 -9.00 -18.29 23.33
N SER A 201 -10.32 -18.42 23.16
CA SER A 201 -10.95 -18.22 21.85
C SER A 201 -10.81 -16.78 21.35
N ARG A 202 -10.96 -15.80 22.25
CA ARG A 202 -10.72 -14.37 21.96
C ARG A 202 -9.25 -14.09 21.67
N TRP A 203 -8.34 -14.71 22.40
CA TRP A 203 -6.89 -14.57 22.19
C TRP A 203 -6.49 -15.09 20.81
N ARG A 204 -6.96 -16.26 20.41
CA ARG A 204 -6.70 -16.84 19.08
C ARG A 204 -7.19 -15.93 17.97
N ALA A 205 -8.42 -15.43 18.09
CA ALA A 205 -8.95 -14.48 17.13
C ALA A 205 -8.16 -13.17 17.10
N HIS A 206 -7.77 -12.66 18.27
CA HIS A 206 -6.94 -11.48 18.37
C HIS A 206 -5.60 -11.68 17.65
N VAL A 207 -4.93 -12.81 17.83
CA VAL A 207 -3.68 -13.14 17.14
C VAL A 207 -3.88 -13.12 15.63
N ALA A 208 -4.88 -13.84 15.14
CA ALA A 208 -5.16 -13.91 13.70
C ALA A 208 -5.46 -12.53 13.09
N PHE A 209 -6.36 -11.75 13.70
CA PHE A 209 -6.69 -10.40 13.22
C PHE A 209 -5.51 -9.43 13.34
N LYS A 210 -4.72 -9.52 14.41
CA LYS A 210 -3.53 -8.68 14.57
C LYS A 210 -2.52 -8.96 13.47
N THR A 211 -2.21 -10.23 13.20
CA THR A 211 -1.27 -10.63 12.15
C THR A 211 -1.79 -10.25 10.76
N ALA A 212 -3.07 -10.46 10.48
CA ALA A 212 -3.69 -10.03 9.23
C ALA A 212 -3.58 -8.50 9.04
N ARG A 213 -3.90 -7.72 10.08
CA ARG A 213 -3.78 -6.26 10.05
C ARG A 213 -2.35 -5.77 9.86
N GLU A 214 -1.39 -6.39 10.55
CA GLU A 214 0.04 -6.08 10.38
C GLU A 214 0.51 -6.39 8.96
N THR A 215 0.04 -7.48 8.38
CA THR A 215 0.32 -7.87 6.99
C THR A 215 -0.25 -6.85 6.00
N VAL A 216 -1.49 -6.43 6.19
CA VAL A 216 -2.13 -5.39 5.36
C VAL A 216 -1.39 -4.06 5.48
N ARG A 217 -0.95 -3.66 6.68
CA ARG A 217 -0.09 -2.46 6.86
C ARG A 217 1.24 -2.57 6.12
N GLY A 218 1.85 -3.76 6.10
CA GLY A 218 3.04 -4.01 5.28
C GLY A 218 2.75 -3.81 3.79
N LEU A 219 1.60 -4.29 3.32
CA LEU A 219 1.16 -4.09 1.94
C LEU A 219 0.92 -2.62 1.60
N GLU A 220 0.52 -1.76 2.54
CA GLU A 220 0.36 -0.32 2.29
C GLU A 220 1.62 0.27 1.64
N GLN A 221 2.81 -0.06 2.15
CA GLN A 221 4.11 0.47 1.69
C GLN A 221 4.38 0.28 0.19
N ILE A 222 3.77 -0.74 -0.41
CA ILE A 222 3.94 -1.01 -1.83
C ILE A 222 3.05 -0.06 -2.63
N ARG A 223 3.61 0.84 -3.44
CA ARG A 223 2.83 1.76 -4.26
C ARG A 223 2.67 1.22 -5.69
N HIS A 224 1.65 1.70 -6.40
CA HIS A 224 1.44 1.44 -7.84
C HIS A 224 1.33 -0.03 -8.27
N ARG A 225 0.91 -0.91 -7.35
CA ARG A 225 0.56 -2.30 -7.66
C ARG A 225 -0.78 -2.65 -7.06
N ARG A 226 -1.55 -3.45 -7.80
CA ARG A 226 -2.79 -4.01 -7.29
C ARG A 226 -2.48 -5.08 -6.25
N LYS A 227 -3.12 -4.96 -5.08
CA LYS A 227 -2.90 -5.82 -3.92
C LYS A 227 -4.14 -6.66 -3.69
N VAL A 228 -3.95 -7.93 -3.40
CA VAL A 228 -4.99 -8.88 -3.05
C VAL A 228 -4.58 -9.54 -1.74
N PHE A 229 -5.45 -9.46 -0.74
CA PHE A 229 -5.26 -10.14 0.53
C PHE A 229 -6.33 -11.24 0.64
N LEU A 230 -5.91 -12.49 0.52
CA LEU A 230 -6.77 -13.65 0.63
C LEU A 230 -6.73 -14.17 2.07
N TYR A 231 -7.82 -13.96 2.80
CA TYR A 231 -7.95 -14.44 4.17
C TYR A 231 -8.71 -15.77 4.20
N VAL A 232 -8.06 -16.83 4.65
CA VAL A 232 -8.58 -18.20 4.66
C VAL A 232 -8.85 -18.63 6.10
N SER A 233 -10.11 -18.86 6.45
CA SER A 233 -10.53 -19.21 7.81
C SER A 233 -11.86 -19.99 7.75
N ALA A 234 -12.17 -20.79 8.78
CA ALA A 234 -13.49 -21.43 8.90
C ALA A 234 -14.58 -20.46 9.40
N GLY A 235 -14.21 -19.22 9.75
CA GLY A 235 -15.13 -18.16 10.18
C GLY A 235 -15.39 -18.15 11.68
N TYR A 236 -15.53 -16.94 12.25
CA TYR A 236 -15.70 -16.73 13.68
C TYR A 236 -17.16 -16.76 14.11
N ASN A 237 -17.47 -17.51 15.17
CA ASN A 237 -18.82 -17.61 15.75
C ASN A 237 -19.18 -16.46 16.71
N PHE A 238 -18.30 -15.49 16.92
CA PHE A 238 -18.67 -14.24 17.58
C PHE A 238 -18.81 -13.15 16.54
N ASN A 239 -19.73 -12.21 16.76
CA ASN A 239 -19.98 -11.09 15.85
C ASN A 239 -19.12 -9.88 16.28
N PRO A 240 -17.91 -9.66 15.72
CA PRO A 240 -17.09 -8.49 16.05
C PRO A 240 -17.65 -7.16 15.50
N PHE A 241 -18.74 -7.23 14.74
CA PHE A 241 -19.25 -6.16 13.88
C PHE A 241 -20.76 -5.95 14.05
N ASP A 242 -21.30 -6.27 15.22
CA ASP A 242 -22.75 -6.21 15.47
C ASP A 242 -23.34 -4.85 15.07
N ASP A 243 -22.69 -3.77 15.53
CA ASP A 243 -23.11 -2.39 15.25
C ASP A 243 -23.05 -2.01 13.75
N SER A 244 -22.13 -2.60 12.98
CA SER A 244 -21.96 -2.25 11.57
C SER A 244 -23.00 -2.90 10.64
N ARG A 245 -23.69 -3.96 11.11
CA ARG A 245 -24.81 -4.58 10.36
C ARG A 245 -26.16 -3.99 10.75
N VAL A 246 -26.30 -3.45 11.96
CA VAL A 246 -27.53 -2.79 12.43
C VAL A 246 -27.84 -1.52 11.62
N ASN A 247 -26.82 -0.83 11.12
CA ASN A 247 -26.96 0.42 10.36
C ASN A 247 -26.92 0.23 8.82
N ALA A 248 -26.91 -1.01 8.31
CA ALA A 248 -26.86 -1.30 6.87
C ALA A 248 -28.25 -1.50 6.25
N ARG A 249 -29.27 -0.76 6.73
CA ARG A 249 -30.63 -0.74 6.16
C ARG A 249 -30.89 0.56 5.42
#